data_AF-A0A8B6DMT6-F1
#
_entry.id   AF-A0A8B6DMT6-F1
#
_cell.length_a   1.000
_cell.length_b   1.000
_cell.length_c   1.000
_cell.angle_alpha   90.00
_cell.angle_beta   90.00
_cell.angle_gamma   90.00
#
_symmetry.space_group_name_H-M   'P 1'
#
loop_
_entity.id
_entity.type
_entity.pdbx_description
1 polymer ?
#
loop_
_entity_poly.entity_id
_entity_poly.type
_entity_poly.pdbx_seq_one_letter_code
_entity_poly.pdbx_strand_id
1 'polypeptide(L)'
;MTTQEGGCLFQIGYWFYTRTCLGYIYHRRDVNKAREKYGEGESHSVIQTKTYNDLKITPVPMSLDNLAYVITDGKTTVVIDPGDPEPVNEYLEKNNIIPDAVLVTHKHWSCDKRQEINIPTFPMPSEEIPRGFLLFEENDEF
;
A
#
# COMPACT_ATOMS: atom_id res chain seq x y z
N MET A 1 -28.68 -9.55 11.09
CA MET A 1 -27.78 -8.74 11.95
C MET A 1 -28.02 -7.29 11.60
N THR A 2 -28.64 -6.52 12.50
CA THR A 2 -28.88 -5.08 12.31
C THR A 2 -27.61 -4.33 12.67
N THR A 3 -26.95 -3.72 11.69
CA THR A 3 -25.81 -2.81 11.89
C THR A 3 -26.30 -1.63 12.72
N GLN A 4 -25.74 -1.45 13.91
CA GLN A 4 -26.07 -0.31 14.77
C GLN A 4 -25.52 0.96 14.10
N GLU A 5 -26.37 1.92 13.77
CA GLU A 5 -25.91 3.19 13.19
C GLU A 5 -24.98 3.88 14.19
N GLY A 6 -23.79 4.28 13.73
CA GLY A 6 -22.84 5.01 14.55
C GLY A 6 -23.48 6.30 15.09
N GLY A 7 -23.26 6.60 16.38
CA GLY A 7 -23.84 7.78 17.01
C GLY A 7 -23.49 9.09 16.29
N CYS A 8 -24.27 10.15 16.51
CA CYS A 8 -24.10 11.45 15.82
C CYS A 8 -22.65 11.99 15.82
N LEU A 9 -21.91 11.81 16.93
CA LEU A 9 -20.50 12.20 17.01
C LEU A 9 -19.58 11.38 16.08
N PHE A 10 -19.88 10.09 15.89
CA PHE A 10 -19.17 9.26 14.93
C PHE A 10 -19.43 9.74 13.50
N GLN A 11 -20.67 10.09 13.16
CA GLN A 11 -21.00 10.60 11.82
C GLN A 11 -20.28 11.92 11.52
N ILE A 12 -20.27 12.85 12.47
CA ILE A 12 -19.54 14.13 12.33
C ILE A 12 -18.03 13.88 12.24
N GLY A 13 -17.48 13.04 13.13
CA GLY A 13 -16.07 12.68 13.10
C GLY A 13 -15.65 12.00 11.80
N TYR A 14 -16.48 11.08 11.30
CA TYR A 14 -16.29 10.36 10.04
C TYR A 14 -16.39 11.32 8.83
N TRP A 15 -17.27 12.31 8.90
CA TRP A 15 -17.36 13.37 7.88
C TRP A 15 -16.06 14.17 7.79
N PHE A 16 -15.43 14.51 8.92
CA PHE A 16 -14.13 15.17 8.92
C PHE A 16 -12.99 14.24 8.52
N TYR A 17 -13.01 12.99 9.00
CA TYR A 17 -12.01 11.97 8.69
C TYR A 17 -11.93 11.69 7.20
N THR A 18 -13.10 11.56 6.56
CA THR A 18 -13.22 11.57 5.11
C THR A 18 -12.87 12.97 4.65
N ARG A 19 -13.73 13.96 4.60
CA ARG A 19 -13.52 15.19 3.79
C ARG A 19 -12.33 16.13 4.11
N THR A 20 -11.48 15.86 5.09
CA THR A 20 -10.31 16.68 5.41
C THR A 20 -9.01 15.84 5.52
N CYS A 21 -7.89 16.49 5.85
CA CYS A 21 -6.61 15.79 6.04
C CYS A 21 -6.46 15.11 7.39
N LEU A 22 -7.51 15.09 8.21
CA LEU A 22 -7.52 14.36 9.47
C LEU A 22 -7.29 12.86 9.27
N GLY A 23 -7.82 12.26 8.19
CA GLY A 23 -7.54 10.86 7.86
C GLY A 23 -6.06 10.58 7.62
N TYR A 24 -5.37 11.46 6.88
CA TYR A 24 -3.93 11.36 6.66
C TYR A 24 -3.12 11.52 7.97
N ILE A 25 -3.50 12.48 8.82
CA ILE A 25 -2.85 12.65 10.13
C ILE A 25 -3.03 11.38 10.98
N TYR A 26 -4.21 10.77 10.97
CA TYR A 26 -4.48 9.53 11.68
C TYR A 26 -3.62 8.38 11.15
N HIS A 27 -3.55 8.23 9.83
CA HIS A 27 -2.71 7.23 9.17
C HIS A 27 -1.22 7.39 9.53
N ARG A 28 -0.67 8.60 9.46
CA ARG A 28 0.73 8.86 9.85
C ARG A 28 1.00 8.52 11.31
N ARG A 29 0.03 8.74 12.20
CA ARG A 29 0.15 8.34 13.60
C ARG A 29 0.14 6.82 13.75
N ASP A 30 -0.61 6.10 12.92
CA ASP A 30 -0.62 4.64 12.92
C ASP A 30 0.73 4.07 12.49
N VAL A 31 1.27 4.57 11.37
CA VAL A 31 2.61 4.20 10.87
C VAL A 31 3.69 4.51 11.92
N ASN A 32 3.68 5.71 12.51
CA ASN A 32 4.66 6.06 13.54
C ASN A 32 4.56 5.17 14.78
N LYS A 33 3.33 4.83 15.23
CA LYS A 33 3.14 3.89 16.33
C LYS A 33 3.66 2.50 16.00
N ALA A 34 3.51 2.04 14.76
CA ALA A 34 4.07 0.78 14.32
C ALA A 34 5.61 0.81 14.40
N ARG A 35 6.25 1.88 13.92
CA ARG A 35 7.71 2.07 14.00
C ARG A 35 8.24 2.20 15.43
N GLU A 36 7.46 2.79 16.33
CA GLU A 36 7.82 2.87 17.76
C GLU A 36 7.64 1.53 18.48
N LYS A 37 6.61 0.77 18.08
CA LYS A 37 6.24 -0.50 18.74
C LYS A 37 7.10 -1.66 18.29
N TYR A 38 7.44 -1.71 17.01
CA TYR A 38 8.26 -2.75 16.41
C TYR A 38 9.65 -2.19 16.14
N GLY A 39 10.69 -2.86 16.63
CA GLY A 39 12.08 -2.46 16.37
C GLY A 39 12.43 -2.53 14.87
N GLU A 40 13.63 -2.07 14.52
CA GLU A 40 14.13 -2.10 13.14
C GLU A 40 14.09 -3.55 12.58
N GLY A 41 13.27 -3.79 11.56
CA GLY A 41 13.06 -5.12 10.97
C GLY A 41 12.07 -6.04 11.70
N GLU A 42 11.46 -5.60 12.81
CA GLU A 42 10.34 -6.27 13.45
C GLU A 42 9.01 -5.71 12.94
N SER A 43 7.94 -6.50 13.04
CA SER A 43 6.60 -6.06 12.64
C SER A 43 5.53 -6.93 13.29
N HIS A 44 4.24 -6.60 13.08
CA HIS A 44 3.12 -7.38 13.60
C HIS A 44 2.97 -8.76 12.94
N SER A 45 3.71 -9.05 11.87
CA SER A 45 3.60 -10.30 11.12
C SER A 45 4.94 -10.76 10.60
N VAL A 46 5.16 -12.07 10.60
CA VAL A 46 6.39 -12.64 10.04
C VAL A 46 6.31 -12.59 8.53
N ILE A 47 7.30 -11.96 7.89
CA ILE A 47 7.46 -11.98 6.42
C ILE A 47 7.77 -13.42 6.01
N GLN A 48 6.76 -14.14 5.55
CA GLN A 48 6.89 -15.50 5.02
C GLN A 48 6.40 -15.52 3.57
N THR A 49 7.32 -15.73 2.64
CA THR A 49 6.97 -15.93 1.23
C THR A 49 6.27 -17.26 1.06
N LYS A 50 5.07 -17.22 0.50
CA LYS A 50 4.32 -18.42 0.13
C LYS A 50 4.36 -18.61 -1.38
N THR A 51 4.70 -19.81 -1.81
CA THR A 51 4.75 -20.17 -3.22
C THR A 51 3.49 -20.94 -3.61
N TYR A 52 2.85 -20.53 -4.69
CA TYR A 52 1.74 -21.22 -5.35
C TYR A 52 2.14 -21.45 -6.81
N ASN A 53 2.44 -22.70 -7.18
CA ASN A 53 3.05 -23.04 -8.46
C ASN A 53 4.35 -22.22 -8.67
N ASP A 54 4.43 -21.41 -9.73
CA ASP A 54 5.56 -20.53 -10.02
C ASP A 54 5.41 -19.14 -9.40
N LEU A 55 4.27 -18.85 -8.76
CA LEU A 55 3.96 -17.56 -8.16
C LEU A 55 4.45 -17.50 -6.71
N LYS A 56 5.33 -16.56 -6.40
CA LYS A 56 5.79 -16.24 -5.04
C LYS A 56 5.04 -15.01 -4.53
N ILE A 57 4.44 -15.13 -3.36
CA ILE A 57 3.69 -14.07 -2.69
C ILE A 57 4.37 -13.77 -1.37
N THR A 58 4.87 -12.55 -1.22
CA THR A 58 5.52 -12.08 0.01
C THR A 58 4.70 -10.97 0.65
N PRO A 59 4.18 -11.15 1.88
CA PRO A 59 3.56 -10.06 2.62
C PRO A 59 4.63 -9.11 3.19
N VAL A 60 4.45 -7.81 3.00
CA VAL A 60 5.32 -6.75 3.53
C VAL A 60 4.49 -5.87 4.48
N PRO A 61 4.73 -5.94 5.79
CA PRO A 61 3.99 -5.15 6.77
C PRO A 61 4.37 -3.67 6.72
N MET A 62 3.36 -2.80 6.85
CA MET A 62 3.50 -1.35 6.68
C MET A 62 3.00 -0.51 7.86
N SER A 63 1.99 -0.98 8.59
CA SER A 63 1.43 -0.23 9.72
C SER A 63 1.15 -1.16 10.91
N LEU A 64 0.22 -0.84 11.80
CA LEU A 64 -0.15 -1.73 12.91
C LEU A 64 -0.95 -2.97 12.48
N ASP A 65 -1.56 -2.93 11.30
CA ASP A 65 -2.44 -3.98 10.79
C ASP A 65 -2.42 -4.15 9.27
N ASN A 66 -1.73 -3.28 8.52
CA ASN A 66 -1.73 -3.31 7.05
C ASN A 66 -0.52 -4.05 6.48
N LEU A 67 -0.78 -4.81 5.41
CA LEU A 67 0.20 -5.54 4.61
C LEU A 67 0.12 -5.09 3.15
N ALA A 68 1.25 -4.77 2.55
CA ALA A 68 1.42 -4.83 1.10
C ALA A 68 1.77 -6.27 0.68
N TYR A 69 1.57 -6.59 -0.59
CA TYR A 69 2.00 -7.88 -1.15
C TYR A 69 2.94 -7.66 -2.32
N VAL A 70 4.11 -8.28 -2.27
CA VAL A 70 5.00 -8.40 -3.43
C VAL A 70 4.76 -9.75 -4.05
N ILE A 71 4.23 -9.76 -5.27
CA ILE A 71 3.92 -10.97 -6.02
C ILE A 71 4.87 -11.05 -7.22
N THR A 72 5.53 -12.19 -7.39
CA THR A 72 6.41 -12.41 -8.54
C THR A 72 6.27 -13.83 -9.09
N ASP A 73 6.24 -13.97 -10.42
CA ASP A 73 6.34 -15.25 -11.12
C ASP A 73 7.78 -15.57 -11.56
N GLY A 74 8.75 -14.77 -11.11
CA GLY A 74 10.16 -14.83 -11.50
C GLY A 74 10.50 -14.04 -12.77
N LYS A 75 9.52 -13.54 -13.52
CA LYS A 75 9.70 -12.66 -14.69
C LYS A 75 9.08 -11.29 -14.49
N THR A 76 7.89 -11.26 -13.89
CA THR A 76 7.09 -10.07 -13.63
C THR A 76 6.91 -9.95 -12.12
N THR A 77 7.02 -8.74 -11.60
CA THR A 77 6.79 -8.43 -10.19
C THR A 77 5.75 -7.34 -10.04
N VAL A 78 4.73 -7.60 -9.23
CA VAL A 78 3.63 -6.67 -8.94
C VAL A 78 3.59 -6.41 -7.44
N VAL A 79 3.46 -5.14 -7.08
CA VAL A 79 3.29 -4.69 -5.70
C VAL A 79 1.82 -4.33 -5.49
N ILE A 80 1.18 -4.91 -4.48
CA ILE A 80 -0.22 -4.68 -4.14
C ILE A 80 -0.31 -3.83 -2.89
N ASP A 81 -1.15 -2.79 -2.93
CA ASP A 81 -1.51 -1.88 -1.84
C ASP A 81 -0.34 -1.34 -1.01
N PRO A 82 0.62 -0.64 -1.63
CA PRO A 82 1.70 0.01 -0.89
C PRO A 82 1.23 1.28 -0.18
N GLY A 83 0.58 1.10 0.97
CA GLY A 83 0.08 2.19 1.82
C GLY A 83 1.19 3.10 2.38
N ASP A 84 2.34 2.53 2.78
CA ASP A 84 3.57 3.23 3.17
C ASP A 84 4.71 2.77 2.23
N PRO A 85 5.33 3.67 1.46
CA PRO A 85 6.38 3.29 0.51
C PRO A 85 7.68 2.84 1.17
N GLU A 86 7.97 3.26 2.41
CA GLU A 86 9.25 3.00 3.08
C GLU A 86 9.57 1.50 3.26
N PRO A 87 8.73 0.69 3.96
CA PRO A 87 8.99 -0.75 4.15
C PRO A 87 8.96 -1.55 2.83
N VAL A 88 8.17 -1.10 1.86
CA VAL A 88 8.08 -1.72 0.54
C VAL A 88 9.36 -1.46 -0.25
N ASN A 89 9.85 -0.22 -0.28
CA ASN A 89 11.10 0.13 -0.95
C ASN A 89 12.29 -0.58 -0.32
N GLU A 90 12.38 -0.64 1.02
CA GLU A 90 13.42 -1.39 1.73
C GLU A 90 13.43 -2.87 1.33
N TYR A 91 12.25 -3.49 1.23
CA TYR A 91 12.13 -4.87 0.78
C TYR A 91 12.59 -5.03 -0.67
N LEU A 92 12.17 -4.15 -1.58
CA LEU A 92 12.54 -4.20 -3.00
C LEU A 92 14.06 -4.02 -3.19
N GLU A 93 14.65 -3.02 -2.53
CA GLU A 93 16.09 -2.74 -2.58
C GLU A 93 16.91 -3.90 -2.03
N LYS A 94 16.55 -4.42 -0.85
CA LYS A 94 17.24 -5.56 -0.23
C LYS A 94 17.24 -6.81 -1.10
N ASN A 95 16.18 -7.02 -1.89
CA ASN A 95 16.04 -8.18 -2.77
C ASN A 95 16.44 -7.90 -4.22
N ASN A 96 16.91 -6.69 -4.55
CA ASN A 96 17.21 -6.25 -5.92
C ASN A 96 16.04 -6.47 -6.90
N ILE A 97 14.82 -6.17 -6.45
CA ILE A 97 13.58 -6.33 -7.22
C ILE A 97 13.19 -4.97 -7.81
N ILE A 98 12.90 -4.95 -9.11
CA ILE A 98 12.27 -3.81 -9.77
C ILE A 98 10.82 -4.21 -10.07
N PRO A 99 9.81 -3.54 -9.50
CA PRO A 99 8.42 -3.86 -9.76
C PRO A 99 8.01 -3.37 -11.16
N ASP A 100 7.29 -4.23 -11.90
CA ASP A 100 6.72 -3.94 -13.22
C ASP A 100 5.39 -3.20 -13.12
N ALA A 101 4.67 -3.42 -12.02
CA ALA A 101 3.38 -2.78 -11.79
C ALA A 101 3.07 -2.58 -10.30
N VAL A 102 2.22 -1.62 -10.03
CA VAL A 102 1.59 -1.40 -8.73
C VAL A 102 0.08 -1.54 -8.89
N LEU A 103 -0.50 -2.42 -8.07
CA LEU A 103 -1.93 -2.66 -7.99
C LEU A 103 -2.46 -2.04 -6.70
N VAL A 104 -3.41 -1.12 -6.83
CA VAL A 104 -4.11 -0.54 -5.67
C VAL A 104 -5.54 -1.06 -5.68
N THR A 105 -5.92 -1.82 -4.65
CA THR A 105 -7.25 -2.41 -4.51
C THR A 105 -8.28 -1.40 -4.05
N HIS A 106 -7.86 -0.40 -3.28
CA HIS A 106 -8.71 0.66 -2.82
C HIS A 106 -7.90 1.92 -2.53
N LYS A 107 -8.52 3.08 -2.77
CA LYS A 107 -7.90 4.35 -2.45
C LYS A 107 -7.94 4.57 -0.93
N HIS A 108 -6.78 4.51 -0.29
CA HIS A 108 -6.64 5.04 1.06
C HIS A 108 -6.88 6.55 1.07
N TRP A 109 -7.48 7.05 2.16
CA TRP A 109 -7.76 8.47 2.31
C TRP A 109 -6.45 9.24 2.54
N SER A 110 -5.83 9.69 1.46
CA SER A 110 -4.70 10.61 1.52
C SER A 110 -5.09 11.97 0.94
N CYS A 111 -4.90 13.03 1.74
CA CYS A 111 -4.74 14.38 1.18
C CYS A 111 -3.44 14.52 0.41
N ASP A 112 -2.49 13.61 0.63
CA ASP A 112 -1.20 13.59 -0.01
C ASP A 112 -1.30 12.84 -1.34
N LYS A 113 -0.97 13.53 -2.43
CA LYS A 113 -1.06 13.02 -3.81
C LYS A 113 0.17 12.21 -4.22
N ARG A 114 1.05 11.84 -3.28
CA ARG A 114 2.31 11.16 -3.58
C ARG A 114 2.45 9.88 -2.77
N GLN A 115 1.85 8.79 -3.27
CA GLN A 115 2.42 7.46 -3.09
C GLN A 115 3.41 7.25 -4.24
N GLU A 116 4.53 7.96 -4.17
CA GLU A 116 5.65 7.72 -5.08
C GLU A 116 6.40 6.49 -4.54
N ILE A 117 5.93 5.28 -4.89
CA ILE A 117 6.88 4.18 -4.97
C ILE A 117 7.94 4.64 -5.98
N ASN A 118 9.20 4.44 -5.65
CA ASN A 118 10.31 4.80 -6.51
C ASN A 118 10.41 3.78 -7.68
N ILE A 119 9.37 3.73 -8.52
CA ILE A 119 9.42 3.09 -9.83
C ILE A 119 10.39 3.96 -10.62
N PRO A 120 11.53 3.46 -11.12
CA PRO A 120 12.56 4.31 -11.71
C PRO A 120 12.02 5.05 -12.94
N THR A 121 11.60 6.30 -12.76
CA THR A 121 11.36 7.25 -13.85
C THR A 121 12.69 7.83 -14.29
N PHE A 122 13.46 7.09 -15.10
CA PHE A 122 14.53 7.69 -15.90
C PHE A 122 13.93 8.52 -17.05
N PRO A 123 14.62 9.57 -17.54
CA PRO A 123 14.00 10.61 -18.36
C PRO A 123 13.71 10.05 -19.75
N MET A 124 12.43 9.89 -20.10
CA MET A 124 11.99 9.58 -21.46
C MET A 124 11.03 10.66 -21.95
N PRO A 125 11.08 11.00 -23.26
CA PRO A 125 10.31 12.10 -23.83
C PRO A 125 8.80 11.84 -23.74
N SER A 126 8.04 12.93 -23.72
CA SER A 126 6.66 13.09 -23.27
C SER A 126 5.55 12.40 -24.07
N GLU A 127 5.79 11.23 -24.69
CA GLU A 127 4.77 10.50 -25.47
C GLU A 127 4.65 9.00 -25.16
N GLU A 128 5.33 8.48 -24.12
CA GLU A 128 5.09 7.11 -23.62
C GLU A 128 4.80 7.13 -22.12
N ILE A 129 3.51 7.01 -21.76
CA ILE A 129 3.07 6.77 -20.38
C ILE A 129 3.67 5.41 -19.94
N PRO A 130 4.36 5.30 -18.80
CA PRO A 130 4.97 4.05 -18.39
C PRO A 130 3.87 3.00 -18.14
N ARG A 131 4.09 1.77 -18.59
CA ARG A 131 3.28 0.62 -18.17
C ARG A 131 3.28 0.54 -16.64
N GLY A 132 2.11 0.41 -16.04
CA GLY A 132 1.97 -0.36 -14.80
C GLY A 132 1.42 0.32 -13.55
N PHE A 133 0.86 1.54 -13.58
CA PHE A 133 0.00 1.99 -12.49
C PHE A 133 -1.46 1.69 -12.85
N LEU A 134 -1.98 0.54 -12.41
CA LEU A 134 -3.39 0.20 -12.56
C LEU A 134 -4.10 0.48 -11.24
N LEU A 135 -4.91 1.54 -11.24
CA LEU A 135 -5.94 1.75 -10.25
C LEU A 135 -7.20 1.06 -10.78
N PHE A 136 -7.68 0.05 -10.07
CA PHE A 136 -8.97 -0.54 -10.38
C PHE A 136 -10.06 0.24 -9.63
N GLU A 137 -11.05 0.74 -10.36
CA GLU A 137 -12.26 1.30 -9.77
C GLU A 137 -13.31 0.20 -9.55
N GLU A 138 -14.30 0.46 -8.69
CA GLU A 138 -15.33 -0.51 -8.25
C GLU A 138 -16.19 -1.10 -9.39
N ASN A 139 -15.95 -0.71 -10.65
CA ASN A 139 -16.67 -1.18 -11.84
C ASN A 139 -15.77 -1.60 -13.02
N ASP A 140 -14.46 -1.81 -12.81
CA ASP A 140 -13.60 -2.34 -13.87
C ASP A 140 -13.88 -3.83 -14.10
N GLU A 141 -14.35 -4.19 -15.31
CA GLU A 141 -14.60 -5.59 -15.71
C GLU A 141 -13.31 -6.28 -16.22
N PHE A 142 -13.20 -7.59 -15.98
CA PHE A 142 -12.07 -8.46 -16.33
C PHE A 142 -12.15 -9.02 -17.75
#